data_AF-A0A7S4RJW8-F1
#
_entry.id   AF-A0A7S4RJW8-F1
#
_cell.length_a   1.000
_cell.length_b   1.000
_cell.length_c   1.000
_cell.angle_alpha   90.00
_cell.angle_beta   90.00
_cell.angle_gamma   90.00
#
_symmetry.space_group_name_H-M   'P 1'
#
loop_
_entity.id
_entity.type
_entity.pdbx_description
1 polymer ?
#
loop_
_entity_poly.entity_id
_entity_poly.type
_entity_poly.pdbx_seq_one_letter_code
_entity_poly.pdbx_strand_id
1 'polypeptide(L)'
;MAWTTTTLVNVSAFCKRQWSNEATRISRKITKPTTRFFSSIPPKEEEEEKVRLSKLLSQHATNLPSSVSSRRSIERAIQDHQITLAGKVISNPAALVSWKEVKGALSFNNQLILFSKNATQNKAASTTERARVWLAHKLKGEIVSHNDPHNRPSLLERLRRGGVGPPGS
;
A
#
# COMPACT_ATOMS: atom_id res chain seq x y z
N MET A 1 42.82 45.47 -13.71
CA MET A 1 43.00 44.47 -12.63
C MET A 1 42.43 45.07 -11.36
N ALA A 2 41.31 44.55 -10.87
CA ALA A 2 40.75 44.93 -9.57
C ALA A 2 40.07 43.70 -8.98
N TRP A 3 40.54 43.27 -7.82
CA TRP A 3 39.99 42.14 -7.06
C TRP A 3 38.98 42.70 -6.07
N THR A 4 37.78 42.13 -5.99
CA THR A 4 36.81 42.46 -4.94
C THR A 4 36.55 41.24 -4.08
N THR A 5 36.90 41.41 -2.81
CA THR A 5 36.95 40.43 -1.72
C THR A 5 35.57 39.99 -1.26
N THR A 6 35.36 38.68 -1.19
CA THR A 6 34.21 38.02 -0.57
C THR A 6 34.15 38.29 0.93
N THR A 7 33.02 38.82 1.42
CA THR A 7 32.71 38.88 2.86
C THR A 7 31.62 37.87 3.18
N LEU A 8 31.99 36.85 3.97
CA LEU A 8 31.07 35.90 4.60
C LEU A 8 30.50 36.57 5.86
N VAL A 9 29.19 36.86 5.88
CA VAL A 9 28.50 37.29 7.09
C VAL A 9 27.84 36.08 7.72
N ASN A 10 28.37 35.70 8.88
CA ASN A 10 27.82 34.69 9.78
C ASN A 10 26.68 35.33 10.57
N VAL A 11 25.44 34.86 10.36
CA VAL A 11 24.26 35.31 11.11
C VAL A 11 23.82 34.18 12.02
N SER A 12 24.49 34.04 13.16
CA SER A 12 24.07 33.21 14.27
C SER A 12 23.40 34.07 15.36
N ALA A 13 22.17 34.51 15.09
CA ALA A 13 21.34 35.12 16.13
C ALA A 13 19.85 34.97 15.78
N PHE A 14 19.24 33.85 16.18
CA PHE A 14 17.79 33.77 16.24
C PHE A 14 17.32 33.21 17.58
N CYS A 15 17.07 34.17 18.47
CA CYS A 15 16.01 34.22 19.47
C CYS A 15 15.40 32.88 19.91
N LYS A 16 15.84 32.40 21.09
CA LYS A 16 15.12 31.41 21.90
C LYS A 16 13.82 32.05 22.39
N ARG A 17 12.70 31.80 21.70
CA ARG A 17 11.37 32.12 22.21
C ARG A 17 10.85 30.92 22.99
N GLN A 18 10.76 31.09 24.30
CA GLN A 18 10.15 30.14 25.22
C GLN A 18 8.70 29.87 24.80
N TRP A 19 8.38 28.59 24.60
CA TRP A 19 7.00 28.12 24.66
C TRP A 19 6.85 27.37 25.98
N SER A 20 6.03 27.91 26.88
CA SER A 20 5.65 27.26 28.12
C SER A 20 4.78 26.04 27.81
N ASN A 21 5.29 24.85 28.11
CA ASN A 21 4.51 23.62 28.06
C ASN A 21 3.72 23.49 29.36
N GLU A 22 2.49 24.02 29.36
CA GLU A 22 1.49 23.62 30.36
C GLU A 22 0.85 22.31 29.89
N ALA A 23 1.60 21.21 30.05
CA ALA A 23 1.11 19.87 29.79
C ALA A 23 0.31 19.40 31.02
N THR A 24 -1.01 19.60 30.98
CA THR A 24 -1.93 19.04 31.96
C THR A 24 -1.83 17.52 31.98
N ARG A 25 -1.30 16.99 33.08
CA ARG A 25 -1.04 15.56 33.33
C ARG A 25 -2.36 14.83 33.55
N ILE A 26 -3.02 14.35 32.49
CA ILE A 26 -4.16 13.45 32.62
C ILE A 26 -3.63 12.03 32.90
N SER A 27 -3.48 11.72 34.18
CA SER A 27 -3.19 10.37 34.67
C SER A 27 -4.40 9.46 34.46
N ARG A 28 -4.42 8.70 33.37
CA ARG A 28 -5.38 7.61 33.18
C ARG A 28 -4.78 6.33 33.75
N LYS A 29 -5.42 5.81 34.81
CA LYS A 29 -5.12 4.49 35.38
C LYS A 29 -5.30 3.43 34.29
N ILE A 30 -4.21 2.77 33.92
CA ILE A 30 -4.21 1.66 32.97
C ILE A 30 -4.83 0.46 33.71
N THR A 31 -6.10 0.18 33.47
CA THR A 31 -6.71 -1.10 33.85
C THR A 31 -6.15 -2.19 32.96
N LYS A 32 -5.68 -3.28 33.58
CA LYS A 32 -5.04 -4.44 32.92
C LYS A 32 -5.93 -4.96 31.78
N PRO A 33 -5.36 -5.39 30.64
CA PRO A 33 -6.14 -5.99 29.57
C PRO A 33 -6.72 -7.31 30.06
N THR A 34 -8.06 -7.40 30.10
CA THR A 34 -8.79 -8.65 30.26
C THR A 34 -8.39 -9.60 29.13
N THR A 35 -7.62 -10.62 29.48
CA THR A 35 -7.30 -11.77 28.64
C THR A 35 -8.63 -12.40 28.20
N ARG A 36 -9.06 -12.10 26.97
CA ARG A 36 -10.19 -12.80 26.37
C ARG A 36 -9.74 -14.23 26.15
N PHE A 37 -10.33 -15.15 26.91
CA PHE A 37 -10.29 -16.58 26.63
C PHE A 37 -10.71 -16.80 25.19
N PHE A 38 -9.77 -17.17 24.33
CA PHE A 38 -10.05 -17.70 23.01
C PHE A 38 -10.68 -19.07 23.24
N SER A 39 -12.01 -19.15 23.13
CA SER A 39 -12.69 -20.44 23.00
C SER A 39 -12.13 -21.14 21.77
N SER A 40 -11.59 -22.34 21.95
CA SER A 40 -11.08 -23.21 20.90
C SER A 40 -12.17 -23.44 19.86
N ILE A 41 -12.00 -22.83 18.68
CA ILE A 41 -12.86 -23.05 17.52
C ILE A 41 -12.61 -24.50 17.07
N PRO A 42 -13.65 -25.35 16.90
CA PRO A 42 -13.47 -26.70 16.39
C PRO A 42 -12.88 -26.66 14.97
N PRO A 43 -12.11 -27.69 14.55
CA PRO A 43 -11.53 -27.73 13.21
C PRO A 43 -12.67 -27.69 12.19
N LYS A 44 -12.81 -26.56 11.51
CA LYS A 44 -13.75 -26.39 10.41
C LYS A 44 -13.25 -27.29 9.28
N GLU A 45 -14.09 -28.22 8.84
CA GLU A 45 -13.87 -28.98 7.62
C GLU A 45 -13.46 -28.02 6.50
N GLU A 46 -12.46 -28.41 5.71
CA GLU A 46 -11.81 -27.58 4.68
C GLU A 46 -12.76 -27.26 3.53
N GLU A 47 -13.79 -26.45 3.78
CA GLU A 47 -14.56 -25.80 2.74
C GLU A 47 -13.57 -24.97 1.93
N GLU A 48 -13.37 -25.34 0.66
CA GLU A 48 -12.49 -24.62 -0.24
C GLU A 48 -12.89 -23.14 -0.25
N GLU A 49 -12.04 -22.30 0.34
CA GLU A 49 -12.34 -20.88 0.49
C GLU A 49 -12.45 -20.27 -0.91
N LYS A 50 -13.70 -20.01 -1.33
CA LYS A 50 -14.00 -19.35 -2.58
C LYS A 50 -13.68 -17.87 -2.44
N VAL A 51 -12.64 -17.41 -3.11
CA VAL A 51 -12.20 -16.02 -3.07
C VAL A 51 -12.61 -15.32 -4.37
N ARG A 52 -12.99 -14.04 -4.28
CA ARG A 52 -13.25 -13.23 -5.47
C ARG A 52 -12.00 -13.12 -6.33
N LEU A 53 -12.13 -13.40 -7.62
CA LEU A 53 -11.01 -13.41 -8.58
C LEU A 53 -10.18 -12.12 -8.54
N SER A 54 -10.85 -10.95 -8.49
CA SER A 54 -10.18 -9.66 -8.44
C SER A 54 -9.33 -9.44 -7.18
N LYS A 55 -9.77 -9.99 -6.04
CA LYS A 55 -9.00 -9.96 -4.78
C LYS A 55 -7.78 -10.87 -4.90
N LEU A 56 -7.97 -12.09 -5.41
CA LEU A 56 -6.91 -13.08 -5.56
C LEU A 56 -5.80 -12.55 -6.48
N LEU A 57 -6.17 -12.05 -7.66
CA LEU A 57 -5.24 -11.46 -8.62
C LEU A 57 -4.46 -10.27 -8.05
N SER A 58 -5.14 -9.34 -7.37
CA SER A 58 -4.50 -8.15 -6.80
C SER A 58 -3.46 -8.49 -5.72
N GLN A 59 -3.66 -9.60 -5.01
CA GLN A 59 -2.80 -10.00 -3.89
C GLN A 59 -1.65 -10.93 -4.31
N HIS A 60 -1.86 -11.77 -5.31
CA HIS A 60 -0.99 -12.91 -5.57
C HIS A 60 -0.39 -12.97 -6.98
N ALA A 61 -0.90 -12.20 -7.93
CA ALA A 61 -0.33 -12.17 -9.28
C ALA A 61 1.01 -11.43 -9.27
N THR A 62 2.04 -12.04 -9.86
CA THR A 62 3.40 -11.47 -9.90
C THR A 62 3.73 -10.80 -11.24
N ASN A 63 3.15 -11.29 -12.33
CA ASN A 63 3.46 -10.85 -13.69
C ASN A 63 2.37 -9.97 -14.31
N LEU A 64 1.42 -9.48 -13.50
CA LEU A 64 0.47 -8.48 -13.95
C LEU A 64 1.15 -7.11 -14.02
N PRO A 65 0.91 -6.30 -15.08
CA PRO A 65 1.42 -4.93 -15.13
C PRO A 65 0.88 -4.10 -13.95
N SER A 66 1.70 -3.18 -13.44
CA SER A 66 1.35 -2.33 -12.30
C SER A 66 0.09 -1.48 -12.52
N SER A 67 -0.23 -1.15 -13.78
CA SER A 67 -1.47 -0.47 -14.16
C SER A 67 -2.72 -1.31 -13.93
N VAL A 68 -2.60 -2.64 -14.07
CA VAL A 68 -3.71 -3.60 -13.97
C VAL A 68 -3.76 -4.28 -12.62
N SER A 69 -2.72 -4.24 -11.78
CA SER A 69 -2.68 -4.96 -10.49
C SER A 69 -3.70 -4.47 -9.43
N SER A 70 -4.28 -3.28 -9.63
CA SER A 70 -5.31 -2.76 -8.73
C SER A 70 -6.60 -3.56 -8.85
N ARG A 71 -7.29 -3.81 -7.72
CA ARG A 71 -8.58 -4.53 -7.72
C ARG A 71 -9.59 -3.94 -8.72
N ARG A 72 -9.63 -2.60 -8.87
CA ARG A 72 -10.53 -1.90 -9.79
C ARG A 72 -10.12 -2.07 -11.25
N SER A 73 -8.82 -2.02 -11.52
CA SER A 73 -8.30 -2.27 -12.86
C SER A 73 -8.58 -3.71 -13.30
N ILE A 74 -8.44 -4.67 -12.39
CA ILE A 74 -8.78 -6.08 -12.65
C ILE A 74 -10.27 -6.24 -12.94
N GLU A 75 -11.15 -5.62 -12.14
CA GLU A 75 -12.60 -5.66 -12.39
C GLU A 75 -12.95 -5.16 -13.80
N ARG A 76 -12.28 -4.09 -14.28
CA ARG A 76 -12.43 -3.59 -15.66
C ARG A 76 -11.89 -4.59 -16.68
N ALA A 77 -10.70 -5.15 -16.48
CA ALA A 77 -10.15 -6.17 -17.36
C ALA A 77 -11.04 -7.43 -17.49
N ILE A 78 -11.75 -7.80 -16.42
CA ILE A 78 -12.75 -8.88 -16.46
C ILE A 78 -13.94 -8.47 -17.34
N GLN A 79 -14.45 -7.24 -17.18
CA GLN A 79 -15.54 -6.70 -18.00
C GLN A 79 -15.14 -6.60 -19.49
N ASP A 80 -13.88 -6.24 -19.76
CA ASP A 80 -13.31 -6.12 -21.09
C ASP A 80 -12.90 -7.49 -21.71
N HIS A 81 -13.25 -8.61 -21.06
CA HIS A 81 -13.00 -9.97 -21.53
C HIS A 81 -11.51 -10.33 -21.73
N GLN A 82 -10.61 -9.61 -21.04
CA GLN A 82 -9.15 -9.83 -21.15
C GLN A 82 -8.64 -11.00 -20.29
N ILE A 83 -9.46 -11.48 -19.35
CA ILE A 83 -9.09 -12.54 -18.41
C ILE A 83 -9.84 -13.83 -18.77
N THR A 84 -9.07 -14.90 -18.93
CA THR A 84 -9.58 -16.24 -19.23
C THR A 84 -9.14 -17.22 -18.16
N LEU A 85 -10.02 -18.16 -17.81
CA LEU A 85 -9.74 -19.28 -16.91
C LEU A 85 -9.98 -20.58 -17.68
N ALA A 86 -8.92 -21.38 -17.84
CA ALA A 86 -8.95 -22.60 -18.65
C ALA A 86 -9.52 -22.37 -20.06
N GLY A 87 -9.21 -21.23 -20.67
CA GLY A 87 -9.73 -20.83 -21.98
C GLY A 87 -11.15 -20.25 -21.97
N LYS A 88 -11.86 -20.27 -20.85
CA LYS A 88 -13.18 -19.64 -20.72
C LYS A 88 -13.04 -18.17 -20.32
N VAL A 89 -13.61 -17.28 -21.12
CA VAL A 89 -13.69 -15.85 -20.80
C VAL A 89 -14.62 -15.65 -19.59
N ILE A 90 -14.10 -14.97 -18.58
CA ILE A 90 -14.89 -14.57 -17.40
C ILE A 90 -15.34 -13.13 -17.64
N SER A 91 -16.66 -12.89 -17.64
CA SER A 91 -17.23 -11.54 -17.77
C SER A 91 -17.67 -10.95 -16.43
N ASN A 92 -17.99 -11.81 -15.44
CA ASN A 92 -18.55 -11.36 -14.17
C ASN A 92 -17.44 -10.90 -13.20
N PRO A 93 -17.38 -9.61 -12.81
CA PRO A 93 -16.36 -9.10 -11.89
C PRO A 93 -16.51 -9.63 -10.46
N ALA A 94 -17.66 -10.19 -10.11
CA ALA A 94 -17.93 -10.82 -8.83
C ALA A 94 -17.68 -12.34 -8.84
N ALA A 95 -17.05 -12.88 -9.89
CA ALA A 95 -16.70 -14.30 -9.97
C ALA A 95 -15.87 -14.74 -8.75
N LEU A 96 -16.35 -15.80 -8.11
CA LEU A 96 -15.70 -16.49 -7.01
C LEU A 96 -14.98 -17.71 -7.58
N VAL A 97 -13.73 -17.92 -7.18
CA VAL A 97 -12.89 -18.98 -7.73
C VAL A 97 -12.11 -19.65 -6.60
N SER A 98 -11.93 -20.97 -6.71
CA SER A 98 -11.10 -21.74 -5.78
C SER A 98 -9.62 -21.67 -6.20
N TRP A 99 -8.71 -21.82 -5.23
CA TRP A 99 -7.27 -21.84 -5.50
C TRP A 99 -6.82 -22.97 -6.44
N LYS A 100 -7.57 -24.09 -6.45
CA LYS A 100 -7.29 -25.25 -7.30
C LYS A 100 -7.59 -24.93 -8.77
N GLU A 101 -8.71 -24.26 -9.03
CA GLU A 101 -9.13 -23.87 -10.39
C GLU A 101 -8.21 -22.82 -11.02
N VAL A 102 -7.67 -21.91 -10.21
CA VAL A 102 -6.82 -20.80 -10.70
C VAL A 102 -5.42 -21.26 -11.09
N LYS A 103 -4.91 -22.33 -10.46
CA LYS A 103 -3.50 -22.74 -10.56
C LYS A 103 -3.16 -23.20 -11.98
N GLY A 104 -2.46 -22.34 -12.73
CA GLY A 104 -1.93 -22.67 -14.06
C GLY A 104 -2.96 -22.63 -15.19
N ALA A 105 -4.19 -22.19 -14.93
CA ALA A 105 -5.24 -22.07 -15.93
C ALA A 105 -5.63 -20.62 -16.24
N LEU A 106 -5.23 -19.66 -15.40
CA LEU A 106 -5.61 -18.26 -15.54
C LEU A 106 -4.64 -17.52 -16.46
N SER A 107 -5.20 -16.83 -17.45
CA SER A 107 -4.44 -16.06 -18.43
C SER A 107 -5.00 -14.64 -18.57
N PHE A 108 -4.12 -13.68 -18.81
CA PHE A 108 -4.44 -12.29 -19.13
C PHE A 108 -3.85 -11.97 -20.49
N ASN A 109 -4.67 -11.57 -21.47
CA ASN A 109 -4.23 -11.29 -22.85
C ASN A 109 -3.35 -12.41 -23.44
N ASN A 110 -3.78 -13.67 -23.27
CA ASN A 110 -3.06 -14.88 -23.69
C ASN A 110 -1.70 -15.11 -23.01
N GLN A 111 -1.38 -14.35 -21.96
CA GLN A 111 -0.22 -14.58 -21.11
C GLN A 111 -0.65 -15.27 -19.80
N LEU A 112 0.00 -16.38 -19.47
CA LEU A 112 -0.27 -17.11 -18.24
C LEU A 112 0.04 -16.24 -17.01
N ILE A 113 -0.89 -16.17 -16.04
CA ILE A 113 -0.67 -15.46 -14.79
C ILE A 113 0.01 -16.40 -13.79
N LEU A 114 1.16 -15.97 -13.28
CA LEU A 114 1.91 -16.69 -12.26
C LEU A 114 1.50 -16.20 -10.87
N PHE A 115 1.31 -17.16 -9.98
CA PHE A 115 0.99 -16.92 -8.58
C PHE A 115 2.18 -17.25 -7.71
N SER A 116 2.61 -16.30 -6.89
CA SER A 116 3.55 -16.60 -5.81
C SER A 116 2.79 -16.76 -4.50
N LYS A 117 2.91 -17.92 -3.86
CA LYS A 117 2.43 -18.13 -2.48
C LYS A 117 3.05 -17.11 -1.50
N ASN A 118 4.19 -16.54 -1.86
CA ASN A 118 4.95 -15.57 -1.08
C ASN A 118 4.78 -14.13 -1.59
N ALA A 119 3.89 -13.84 -2.55
CA ALA A 119 3.69 -12.47 -3.04
C ALA A 119 3.37 -11.49 -1.90
N THR A 120 2.60 -11.95 -0.91
CA THR A 120 2.30 -11.20 0.32
C THR A 120 3.43 -11.23 1.35
N GLN A 121 4.29 -12.26 1.32
CA GLN A 121 5.42 -12.42 2.26
C GLN A 121 6.61 -11.53 1.89
N ASN A 122 6.67 -11.02 0.67
CA ASN A 122 7.64 -9.98 0.26
C ASN A 122 7.23 -8.56 0.70
N LYS A 123 6.05 -8.37 1.33
CA LYS A 123 5.93 -7.33 2.36
C LYS A 123 6.71 -7.85 3.54
N ALA A 124 8.03 -7.62 3.47
CA ALA A 124 9.05 -8.16 4.34
C ALA A 124 8.50 -8.50 5.73
N ALA A 125 8.74 -9.74 6.14
CA ALA A 125 8.94 -10.05 7.55
C ALA A 125 10.19 -9.30 8.07
N SER A 126 10.25 -7.98 7.89
CA SER A 126 11.19 -7.09 8.54
C SER A 126 10.71 -7.00 9.98
N THR A 127 11.33 -7.81 10.85
CA THR A 127 11.60 -7.50 12.25
C THR A 127 10.61 -6.50 12.86
N THR A 128 9.35 -6.90 13.13
CA THR A 128 8.23 -6.08 13.63
C THR A 128 8.58 -4.58 13.68
N GLU A 129 8.69 -3.94 12.51
CA GLU A 129 9.12 -2.55 12.50
C GLU A 129 8.03 -1.77 13.24
N ARG A 130 8.44 -1.05 14.30
CA ARG A 130 7.50 -0.23 15.07
C ARG A 130 6.75 0.66 14.10
N ALA A 131 5.42 0.70 14.20
CA ALA A 131 4.59 1.53 13.33
C ALA A 131 5.13 2.97 13.32
N ARG A 132 5.58 3.44 12.14
CA ARG A 132 6.09 4.81 11.93
C ARG A 132 4.97 5.65 11.36
N VAL A 133 4.66 6.77 12.01
CA VAL A 133 3.68 7.73 11.53
C VAL A 133 4.41 8.96 11.02
N TRP A 134 4.05 9.41 9.82
CA TRP A 134 4.60 10.62 9.21
C TRP A 134 3.52 11.68 9.18
N LEU A 135 3.82 12.85 9.74
CA LEU A 135 2.96 14.03 9.65
C LEU A 135 3.55 14.96 8.61
N ALA A 136 2.73 15.35 7.62
CA ALA A 136 3.16 16.23 6.55
C ALA A 136 2.13 17.33 6.32
N HIS A 137 2.61 18.56 6.14
CA HIS A 137 1.78 19.69 5.74
C HIS A 137 1.44 19.58 4.24
N LYS A 138 0.14 19.56 3.93
CA LYS A 138 -0.37 19.56 2.56
C LYS A 138 -0.31 20.97 1.98
N LEU A 139 0.32 21.12 0.82
CA LEU A 139 0.42 22.42 0.14
C LEU A 139 -0.87 22.76 -0.62
N LYS A 140 -1.08 24.06 -0.89
CA LYS A 140 -2.20 24.53 -1.72
C LYS A 140 -1.97 24.09 -3.18
N GLY A 141 -3.01 23.58 -3.83
CA GLY A 141 -2.94 23.07 -5.21
C GLY A 141 -2.38 21.64 -5.34
N GLU A 142 -1.87 21.07 -4.26
CA GLU A 142 -1.36 19.69 -4.21
C GLU A 142 -2.49 18.68 -4.02
N ILE A 143 -2.38 17.50 -4.65
CA ILE A 143 -3.39 16.43 -4.58
C ILE A 143 -2.89 15.25 -3.77
N VAL A 144 -3.79 14.54 -3.09
CA VAL A 144 -3.48 13.32 -2.35
C VAL A 144 -4.02 12.12 -3.12
N SER A 145 -3.36 11.81 -4.25
CA SER A 145 -3.73 10.67 -5.10
C SER A 145 -2.47 10.00 -5.67
N HIS A 146 -2.59 8.70 -5.94
CA HIS A 146 -1.57 7.90 -6.65
C HIS A 146 -1.66 8.04 -8.17
N ASN A 147 -2.86 8.33 -8.69
CA ASN A 147 -3.11 8.46 -10.12
C ASN A 147 -4.07 9.64 -10.31
N ASP A 148 -3.55 10.75 -10.84
CA ASP A 148 -4.35 11.90 -11.24
C ASP A 148 -4.32 12.00 -12.77
N PRO A 149 -5.47 12.00 -13.46
CA PRO A 149 -5.51 12.05 -14.92
C PRO A 149 -4.90 13.33 -15.50
N HIS A 150 -4.89 14.42 -14.73
CA HIS A 150 -4.32 15.71 -15.13
C HIS A 150 -2.86 15.89 -14.69
N ASN A 151 -2.24 14.84 -14.14
CA ASN A 151 -0.85 14.81 -13.70
C ASN A 151 -0.43 16.01 -12.85
N ARG A 152 -1.32 16.45 -11.94
CA ARG A 152 -1.06 17.56 -11.02
C ARG A 152 -0.07 17.13 -9.93
N PRO A 153 0.67 18.08 -9.32
CA PRO A 153 1.63 17.76 -8.27
C PRO A 153 0.96 17.04 -7.09
N SER A 154 1.48 15.84 -6.76
CA SER A 154 0.95 14.98 -5.71
C SER A 154 1.79 15.04 -4.43
N LEU A 155 1.10 15.12 -3.29
CA LEU A 155 1.68 15.01 -1.95
C LEU A 155 2.51 13.74 -1.79
N LEU A 156 2.02 12.64 -2.34
CA LEU A 156 2.68 11.34 -2.23
C LEU A 156 4.00 11.32 -2.98
N GLU A 157 4.05 11.94 -4.15
CA GLU A 157 5.28 12.04 -4.93
C GLU A 157 6.33 12.90 -4.23
N ARG A 158 5.92 14.05 -3.68
CA ARG A 158 6.81 14.90 -2.88
C ARG A 158 7.34 14.17 -1.65
N LEU A 159 6.49 13.43 -0.95
CA LEU A 159 6.90 12.63 0.22
C LEU A 159 7.92 11.55 -0.17
N ARG A 160 7.70 10.83 -1.27
CA ARG A 160 8.67 9.85 -1.79
C ARG A 160 10.01 10.49 -2.13
N ARG A 161 10.00 11.63 -2.84
CA ARG A 161 11.23 12.42 -3.14
C ARG A 161 11.93 12.89 -1.87
N GLY A 162 11.18 13.18 -0.81
CA GLY A 162 11.70 13.54 0.51
C GLY A 162 12.18 12.35 1.36
N GLY A 163 12.19 11.13 0.82
CA GLY A 163 12.63 9.93 1.54
C GLY A 163 11.61 9.36 2.51
N VAL A 164 10.34 9.78 2.42
CA VAL A 164 9.25 9.24 3.24
C VAL A 164 8.63 8.04 2.53
N GLY A 165 8.82 6.85 3.12
CA GLY A 165 8.31 5.58 2.60
C GLY A 165 9.40 4.52 2.45
N PRO A 166 9.04 3.29 2.07
CA PRO A 166 10.03 2.26 1.79
C PRO A 166 10.95 2.68 0.62
N PRO A 167 12.27 2.49 0.72
CA PRO A 167 13.18 2.82 -0.36
C PRO A 167 12.94 1.90 -1.56
N GLY A 168 12.76 2.47 -2.75
CA GLY A 168 12.76 1.74 -4.02
C GLY A 168 11.44 1.07 -4.43
N SER A 169 10.40 1.87 -4.71
CA SER A 169 9.22 1.43 -5.48
C SER A 169 9.27 1.95 -6.91
#